data_AF-A0A7Y5J5C0-F1
#
_entry.id   AF-A0A7Y5J5C0-F1
#
_cell.length_a   1.000
_cell.length_b   1.000
_cell.length_c   1.000
_cell.angle_alpha   90.00
_cell.angle_beta   90.00
_cell.angle_gamma   90.00
#
_symmetry.space_group_name_H-M   'P 1'
#
loop_
_entity.id
_entity.type
_entity.pdbx_description
1 polymer ?
#
loop_
_entity_poly.entity_id
_entity_poly.type
_entity_poly.pdbx_seq_one_letter_code
_entity_poly.pdbx_strand_id
1 'polypeptide(L)'
;MSTVVVYNLNQFSEGIYLPDALLVTADRDGRLTHIKQRATPQTLAALDFPPDPLRDKLLRLVEDLQPKALEAKYNAGKKQALSLEKLLDGEETKTVVLNFVHRKMDEWLTAIVQHGLPLTKDVDRRVLVKDFLLELSDEELQPFLLFQRTETSIRYRLEFVGEQGRFNANARNIEPITNHPAWVTVDWRLCRIAHLNGNLVKPFQKKEVVVIPRPSVKTYFERFILKIAEKVDIEAQGFEVVQHTELQGCRIEPVQNVFGGDWVLKVEMTYPRATFLWNNKKQSKTALEFKGEEDIRVITVRRDPVAEAAFIEKLRGFGLENVSGSAFQLTKKPETADPYHLLAWLGQQRPELEAAGFNLTLPKVEEKTIALAAATVELRTEARNDWFDIHGMVKVGSIEVPFLAIARYIREQNHNFLEIREKRAFTDQRMNEFASTGTYYFRSGALLKHYFRRAVERDYQTQGEYFASLPYNLLAEDGLPVH
;
A
#
# COMPACT_ATOMS: atom_id res chain seq x y z
N MET A 1 -39.94 0.81 15.43
CA MET A 1 -39.29 1.23 14.17
C MET A 1 -38.09 2.05 14.55
N SER A 2 -36.89 1.61 14.20
CA SER A 2 -35.65 2.35 14.43
C SER A 2 -35.30 3.18 13.20
N THR A 3 -34.43 4.17 13.37
CA THR A 3 -33.85 4.91 12.24
C THR A 3 -32.40 4.48 12.12
N VAL A 4 -31.95 4.16 10.92
CA VAL A 4 -30.58 3.71 10.64
C VAL A 4 -29.98 4.55 9.51
N VAL A 5 -28.66 4.63 9.49
CA VAL A 5 -27.92 5.28 8.40
C VAL A 5 -27.66 4.25 7.32
N VAL A 6 -28.04 4.57 6.09
CA VAL A 6 -27.83 3.75 4.90
C VAL A 6 -27.10 4.60 3.87
N TYR A 7 -26.03 4.05 3.32
CA TYR A 7 -25.25 4.70 2.29
C TYR A 7 -25.86 4.45 0.93
N ASN A 8 -25.63 5.34 -0.02
CA ASN A 8 -26.22 5.22 -1.35
C ASN A 8 -25.28 5.72 -2.44
N LEU A 9 -25.20 4.98 -3.55
CA LEU A 9 -24.57 5.40 -4.79
C LEU A 9 -25.62 6.08 -5.66
N ASN A 10 -25.41 7.35 -6.02
CA ASN A 10 -26.30 8.07 -6.93
C ASN A 10 -25.59 8.34 -8.25
N GLN A 11 -26.22 7.97 -9.37
CA GLN A 11 -25.77 8.34 -10.69
C GLN A 11 -25.99 9.85 -10.89
N PHE A 12 -24.90 10.60 -10.88
CA PHE A 12 -24.92 12.05 -11.11
C PHE A 12 -25.07 12.35 -12.61
N SER A 13 -24.30 11.64 -13.44
CA SER A 13 -24.40 11.66 -14.90
C SER A 13 -23.98 10.30 -15.46
N GLU A 14 -24.10 10.09 -16.77
CA GLU A 14 -23.88 8.78 -17.39
C GLU A 14 -22.51 8.19 -17.01
N GLY A 15 -22.54 7.10 -16.23
CA GLY A 15 -21.35 6.40 -15.76
C GLY A 15 -20.51 7.13 -14.71
N ILE A 16 -21.06 8.16 -14.05
CA ILE A 16 -20.42 8.87 -12.93
C ILE A 16 -21.33 8.79 -11.71
N TYR A 17 -20.81 8.16 -10.65
CA TYR A 17 -21.52 7.98 -9.38
C TYR A 17 -20.91 8.84 -8.29
N LEU A 18 -21.77 9.43 -7.46
CA LEU A 18 -21.39 10.15 -6.26
C LEU A 18 -22.05 9.50 -5.03
N PRO A 19 -21.40 9.55 -3.88
CA PRO A 19 -21.92 8.91 -2.68
C PRO A 19 -22.93 9.82 -1.98
N ASP A 20 -23.84 9.19 -1.26
CA ASP A 20 -24.80 9.84 -0.38
C ASP A 20 -25.01 9.00 0.90
N ALA A 21 -25.63 9.63 1.89
CA ALA A 21 -26.00 9.00 3.15
C ALA A 21 -27.42 9.40 3.54
N LEU A 22 -28.22 8.40 3.90
CA LEU A 22 -29.66 8.50 4.09
C LEU A 22 -30.05 8.00 5.49
N LEU A 23 -31.01 8.67 6.10
CA LEU A 23 -31.69 8.19 7.29
C LEU A 23 -32.92 7.39 6.86
N VAL A 24 -32.92 6.09 7.15
CA VAL A 24 -33.93 5.14 6.69
C VAL A 24 -34.65 4.52 7.89
N THR A 25 -35.96 4.32 7.73
CA THR A 25 -36.77 3.64 8.75
C THR A 25 -36.60 2.13 8.62
N ALA A 26 -36.31 1.45 9.74
CA ALA A 26 -36.36 0.00 9.83
C ALA A 26 -37.64 -0.45 10.54
N ASP A 27 -38.29 -1.49 10.00
CA ASP A 27 -39.47 -2.10 10.61
C ASP A 27 -39.11 -2.94 11.86
N ARG A 28 -40.08 -3.70 12.39
CA ARG A 28 -39.86 -4.52 13.59
C ARG A 28 -38.93 -5.72 13.33
N ASP A 29 -38.82 -6.15 12.08
CA ASP A 29 -37.97 -7.26 11.65
C ASP A 29 -36.60 -6.75 11.16
N GLY A 30 -36.32 -5.45 11.30
CA GLY A 30 -35.08 -4.81 10.88
C GLY A 30 -34.99 -4.52 9.38
N ARG A 31 -36.06 -4.71 8.60
CA ARG A 31 -36.06 -4.45 7.16
C ARG A 31 -36.12 -2.96 6.87
N LEU A 32 -35.29 -2.51 5.94
CA LEU A 32 -35.22 -1.12 5.50
C LEU A 32 -36.42 -0.75 4.63
N THR A 33 -37.20 0.25 5.07
CA THR A 33 -38.46 0.64 4.44
C THR A 33 -38.31 1.97 3.70
N HIS A 34 -38.61 3.10 4.33
CA HIS A 34 -38.67 4.40 3.67
C HIS A 34 -37.55 5.35 4.13
N ILE A 35 -37.05 6.13 3.18
CA ILE A 35 -36.10 7.23 3.42
C ILE A 35 -36.84 8.36 4.13
N LYS A 36 -36.34 8.77 5.31
CA LYS A 36 -36.82 9.96 6.02
C LYS A 36 -36.21 11.22 5.43
N GLN A 37 -34.88 11.30 5.49
CA GLN A 37 -34.11 12.46 5.04
C GLN A 37 -32.65 12.08 4.84
N ARG A 38 -31.83 13.06 4.46
CA ARG A 38 -30.39 12.89 4.33
C ARG A 38 -29.70 12.80 5.70
N ALA A 39 -28.71 11.93 5.82
CA ALA A 39 -27.85 11.87 6.99
C ALA A 39 -26.74 12.94 6.85
N THR A 40 -26.73 13.90 7.77
CA THR A 40 -25.67 14.91 7.92
C THR A 40 -25.33 15.01 9.41
N PRO A 41 -24.18 15.59 9.78
CA PRO A 41 -23.85 15.80 11.20
C PRO A 41 -24.97 16.51 11.98
N GLN A 42 -25.66 17.47 11.36
CA GLN A 42 -26.78 18.19 11.99
C GLN A 42 -28.01 17.30 12.17
N THR A 43 -28.39 16.51 11.15
CA THR A 43 -29.58 15.64 11.26
C THR A 43 -29.35 14.47 12.21
N LEU A 44 -28.11 13.98 12.32
CA LEU A 44 -27.73 12.96 13.30
C LEU A 44 -27.75 13.51 14.73
N ALA A 45 -27.21 14.72 14.95
CA ALA A 45 -27.25 15.37 16.25
C ALA A 45 -28.69 15.63 16.72
N ALA A 46 -29.58 16.07 15.81
CA ALA A 46 -31.00 16.28 16.12
C ALA A 46 -31.78 15.01 16.46
N LEU A 47 -31.23 13.83 16.13
CA LEU A 47 -31.81 12.52 16.42
C LEU A 47 -31.03 11.75 17.49
N ASP A 48 -30.11 12.41 18.20
CA ASP A 48 -29.30 11.85 19.27
C ASP A 48 -28.54 10.55 18.91
N PHE A 49 -28.02 10.47 17.67
CA PHE A 49 -27.20 9.33 17.26
C PHE A 49 -25.89 9.26 18.09
N PRO A 50 -25.45 8.08 18.54
CA PRO A 50 -24.25 7.93 19.35
C PRO A 50 -23.00 8.28 18.51
N PRO A 51 -21.98 8.95 19.06
CA PRO A 51 -20.78 9.32 18.30
C PRO A 51 -20.09 8.08 17.72
N ASP A 52 -19.67 8.18 16.46
CA ASP A 52 -19.08 7.07 15.70
C ASP A 52 -18.02 7.63 14.74
N PRO A 53 -16.72 7.46 15.05
CA PRO A 53 -15.64 8.00 14.23
C PRO A 53 -15.65 7.50 12.79
N LEU A 54 -16.07 6.25 12.56
CA LEU A 54 -16.16 5.68 11.22
C LEU A 54 -17.27 6.37 10.43
N ARG A 55 -18.45 6.52 11.03
CA ARG A 55 -19.57 7.21 10.38
C ARG A 55 -19.23 8.68 10.09
N ASP A 56 -18.60 9.38 11.03
CA ASP A 56 -18.19 10.77 10.85
C ASP A 56 -17.18 10.90 9.70
N LYS A 57 -16.23 9.97 9.59
CA LYS A 57 -15.31 9.89 8.46
C LYS A 57 -16.05 9.69 7.14
N LEU A 58 -16.98 8.74 7.08
CA LEU A 58 -17.75 8.43 5.87
C LEU A 58 -18.65 9.61 5.44
N LEU A 59 -19.27 10.32 6.39
CA LEU A 59 -20.07 11.51 6.10
C LEU A 59 -19.22 12.66 5.57
N ARG A 60 -18.00 12.87 6.09
CA ARG A 60 -17.07 13.85 5.52
C ARG A 60 -16.68 13.51 4.08
N LEU A 61 -16.48 12.23 3.76
CA LEU A 61 -16.22 11.81 2.38
C LEU A 61 -17.43 12.08 1.47
N VAL A 62 -18.66 11.88 1.97
CA VAL A 62 -19.89 12.25 1.25
C VAL A 62 -19.96 13.75 1.01
N GLU A 63 -19.65 14.58 2.02
CA GLU A 63 -19.63 16.05 1.93
C GLU A 63 -18.59 16.55 0.92
N ASP A 64 -17.36 16.03 0.98
CA ASP A 64 -16.26 16.34 0.04
C ASP A 64 -16.63 16.07 -1.43
N LEU A 65 -17.49 15.08 -1.66
CA LEU A 65 -17.90 14.60 -2.98
C LEU A 65 -19.25 15.16 -3.45
N GLN A 66 -19.86 16.08 -2.69
CA GLN A 66 -21.06 16.76 -3.16
C GLN A 66 -20.78 17.65 -4.36
N PRO A 67 -21.73 17.79 -5.30
CA PRO A 67 -21.55 18.65 -6.48
C PRO A 67 -21.05 20.05 -6.13
N LYS A 68 -21.67 20.71 -5.14
CA LYS A 68 -21.26 22.05 -4.68
C LYS A 68 -19.85 22.09 -4.08
N ALA A 69 -19.43 21.04 -3.38
CA ALA A 69 -18.09 20.96 -2.80
C ALA A 69 -17.02 20.79 -3.90
N LEU A 70 -17.31 19.95 -4.89
CA LEU A 70 -16.46 19.77 -6.07
C LEU A 70 -16.39 21.07 -6.89
N GLU A 71 -17.51 21.73 -7.14
CA GLU A 71 -17.57 23.03 -7.80
C GLU A 71 -16.73 24.09 -7.08
N ALA A 72 -16.86 24.21 -5.75
CA ALA A 72 -16.08 25.15 -4.96
C ALA A 72 -14.57 24.88 -5.08
N LYS A 73 -14.19 23.60 -5.02
CA LYS A 73 -12.79 23.18 -5.12
C LYS A 73 -12.17 23.48 -6.49
N TYR A 74 -12.87 23.18 -7.58
CA TYR A 74 -12.32 23.26 -8.95
C TYR A 74 -12.59 24.59 -9.67
N ASN A 75 -13.38 25.48 -9.06
CA ASN A 75 -13.53 26.87 -9.47
C ASN A 75 -12.70 27.85 -8.63
N ALA A 76 -11.92 27.38 -7.65
CA ALA A 76 -11.08 28.24 -6.83
C ALA A 76 -10.16 29.12 -7.71
N GLY A 77 -10.25 30.45 -7.53
CA GLY A 77 -9.47 31.42 -8.30
C GLY A 77 -9.95 31.71 -9.73
N LYS A 78 -11.05 31.09 -10.20
CA LYS A 78 -11.63 31.38 -11.51
C LYS A 78 -12.61 32.56 -11.44
N LYS A 79 -12.56 33.44 -12.45
CA LYS A 79 -13.46 34.61 -12.56
C LYS A 79 -14.92 34.22 -12.80
N GLN A 80 -15.16 33.09 -13.46
CA GLN A 80 -16.50 32.53 -13.70
C GLN A 80 -16.55 31.10 -13.18
N ALA A 81 -17.47 30.83 -12.25
CA ALA A 81 -17.69 29.50 -11.74
C ALA A 81 -18.47 28.65 -12.76
N LEU A 82 -17.96 27.44 -13.02
CA LEU A 82 -18.61 26.42 -13.85
C LEU A 82 -19.35 25.44 -12.95
N SER A 83 -20.49 24.91 -13.41
CA SER A 83 -21.16 23.80 -12.72
C SER A 83 -20.33 22.51 -12.86
N LEU A 84 -20.61 21.52 -12.01
CA LEU A 84 -19.91 20.23 -12.08
C LEU A 84 -20.08 19.56 -13.45
N GLU A 85 -21.25 19.65 -14.08
CA GLU A 85 -21.48 19.10 -15.44
C GLU A 85 -20.52 19.72 -16.44
N LYS A 86 -20.39 21.06 -16.45
CA LYS A 86 -19.46 21.76 -17.35
C LYS A 86 -18.00 21.46 -17.06
N LEU A 87 -17.64 21.24 -15.80
CA LEU A 87 -16.29 20.81 -15.42
C LEU A 87 -15.97 19.40 -15.95
N LEU A 88 -16.98 18.52 -16.01
CA LEU A 88 -16.87 17.15 -16.52
C LEU A 88 -16.94 17.04 -18.05
N ASP A 89 -17.34 18.11 -18.75
CA ASP A 89 -17.30 18.19 -20.22
C ASP A 89 -15.90 18.46 -20.77
N GLY A 90 -15.04 19.17 -20.02
CA GLY A 90 -13.67 19.46 -20.44
C GLY A 90 -12.70 18.29 -20.19
N GLU A 91 -11.99 17.80 -21.21
CA GLU A 91 -11.15 16.59 -21.11
C GLU A 91 -10.11 16.60 -19.95
N GLU A 92 -9.34 17.67 -19.84
CA GLU A 92 -8.32 17.81 -18.77
C GLU A 92 -8.98 17.92 -17.39
N THR A 93 -10.01 18.76 -17.28
CA THR A 93 -10.69 19.03 -16.00
C THR A 93 -11.43 17.79 -15.52
N LYS A 94 -12.14 17.09 -16.42
CA LYS A 94 -12.81 15.82 -16.16
C LYS A 94 -11.86 14.80 -15.56
N THR A 95 -10.67 14.65 -16.14
CA THR A 95 -9.67 13.70 -15.66
C THR A 95 -9.23 14.02 -14.23
N VAL A 96 -8.94 15.29 -13.94
CA VAL A 96 -8.52 15.73 -12.61
C VAL A 96 -9.64 15.57 -11.57
N VAL A 97 -10.88 15.93 -11.93
CA VAL A 97 -12.05 15.78 -11.05
C VAL A 97 -12.32 14.30 -10.76
N LEU A 98 -12.38 13.45 -11.79
CA LEU A 98 -12.67 12.03 -11.63
C LEU A 98 -11.57 11.29 -10.87
N ASN A 99 -10.30 11.67 -11.02
CA ASN A 99 -9.22 11.09 -10.22
C ASN A 99 -9.41 11.38 -8.73
N PHE A 100 -9.84 12.60 -8.37
CA PHE A 100 -10.16 12.93 -6.98
C PHE A 100 -11.39 12.18 -6.48
N VAL A 101 -12.46 12.16 -7.28
CA VAL A 101 -13.70 11.44 -6.95
C VAL A 101 -13.42 9.96 -6.73
N HIS A 102 -12.78 9.27 -7.67
CA HIS A 102 -12.51 7.83 -7.57
C HIS A 102 -11.63 7.48 -6.38
N ARG A 103 -10.61 8.29 -6.05
CA ARG A 103 -9.77 8.06 -4.87
C ARG A 103 -10.56 8.13 -3.56
N LYS A 104 -11.46 9.11 -3.45
CA LYS A 104 -12.31 9.29 -2.26
C LYS A 104 -13.43 8.25 -2.20
N MET A 105 -13.99 7.89 -3.35
CA MET A 105 -14.95 6.79 -3.50
C MET A 105 -14.34 5.45 -3.10
N ASP A 106 -13.10 5.19 -3.48
CA ASP A 106 -12.40 3.97 -3.08
C ASP A 106 -12.24 3.87 -1.56
N GLU A 107 -11.80 4.96 -0.91
CA GLU A 107 -11.72 5.03 0.55
C GLU A 107 -13.08 4.77 1.21
N TRP A 108 -14.16 5.34 0.64
CA TRP A 108 -15.52 5.20 1.14
C TRP A 108 -16.08 3.79 0.95
N LEU A 109 -15.99 3.22 -0.26
CA LEU A 109 -16.47 1.88 -0.59
C LEU A 109 -15.68 0.80 0.16
N THR A 110 -14.36 0.94 0.27
CA THR A 110 -13.52 0.01 1.04
C THR A 110 -13.99 -0.07 2.48
N ALA A 111 -14.22 1.07 3.13
CA ALA A 111 -14.72 1.09 4.51
C ALA A 111 -16.14 0.51 4.64
N ILE A 112 -17.03 0.78 3.68
CA ILE A 112 -18.38 0.19 3.66
C ILE A 112 -18.33 -1.33 3.58
N VAL A 113 -17.51 -1.88 2.68
CA VAL A 113 -17.36 -3.33 2.51
C VAL A 113 -16.71 -3.96 3.73
N GLN A 114 -15.62 -3.39 4.24
CA GLN A 114 -14.90 -3.91 5.43
C GLN A 114 -15.78 -3.98 6.68
N HIS A 115 -16.70 -3.04 6.84
CA HIS A 115 -17.57 -2.96 8.01
C HIS A 115 -19.00 -3.47 7.76
N GLY A 116 -19.29 -4.00 6.57
CA GLY A 116 -20.61 -4.54 6.21
C GLY A 116 -21.75 -3.53 6.32
N LEU A 117 -21.50 -2.26 5.98
CA LEU A 117 -22.48 -1.17 6.13
C LEU A 117 -23.50 -1.22 4.99
N PRO A 118 -24.81 -1.00 5.24
CA PRO A 118 -25.82 -1.09 4.20
C PRO A 118 -25.60 -0.03 3.12
N LEU A 119 -25.51 -0.50 1.87
CA LEU A 119 -25.31 0.32 0.69
C LEU A 119 -26.41 0.05 -0.33
N THR A 120 -27.01 1.10 -0.86
CA THR A 120 -27.93 1.03 -1.99
C THR A 120 -27.33 1.68 -3.23
N LYS A 121 -27.97 1.44 -4.38
CA LYS A 121 -27.68 2.13 -5.63
C LYS A 121 -28.96 2.71 -6.22
N ASP A 122 -28.92 3.99 -6.54
CA ASP A 122 -29.97 4.76 -7.21
C ASP A 122 -31.35 4.65 -6.54
N VAL A 123 -31.38 4.54 -5.19
CA VAL A 123 -32.64 4.43 -4.43
C VAL A 123 -33.35 5.78 -4.35
N ASP A 124 -34.67 5.78 -4.58
CA ASP A 124 -35.53 6.95 -4.44
C ASP A 124 -36.49 6.83 -3.24
N ARG A 125 -37.09 7.95 -2.81
CA ARG A 125 -38.04 8.02 -1.70
C ARG A 125 -39.34 7.25 -1.93
N ARG A 126 -39.67 6.92 -3.18
CA ARG A 126 -40.93 6.27 -3.57
C ARG A 126 -40.93 4.76 -3.40
N VAL A 127 -39.77 4.17 -3.16
CA VAL A 127 -39.56 2.72 -3.12
C VAL A 127 -39.17 2.25 -1.73
N LEU A 128 -39.18 0.94 -1.52
CA LEU A 128 -38.65 0.32 -0.31
C LEU A 128 -37.14 0.15 -0.45
N VAL A 129 -36.39 0.69 0.51
CA VAL A 129 -34.92 0.72 0.48
C VAL A 129 -34.31 -0.68 0.44
N LYS A 130 -34.94 -1.67 1.10
CA LYS A 130 -34.48 -3.07 1.08
C LYS A 130 -34.35 -3.67 -0.32
N ASP A 131 -35.13 -3.18 -1.29
CA ASP A 131 -35.17 -3.74 -2.65
C ASP A 131 -34.04 -3.19 -3.54
N PHE A 132 -33.26 -2.23 -3.03
CA PHE A 132 -32.16 -1.56 -3.72
C PHE A 132 -30.81 -1.78 -3.01
N LEU A 133 -30.78 -2.67 -2.01
CA LEU A 133 -29.55 -3.04 -1.31
C LEU A 133 -28.61 -3.78 -2.26
N LEU A 134 -27.36 -3.36 -2.25
CA LEU A 134 -26.27 -4.09 -2.90
C LEU A 134 -25.78 -5.21 -1.98
N GLU A 135 -25.48 -6.35 -2.58
CA GLU A 135 -24.68 -7.37 -1.90
C GLU A 135 -23.22 -6.91 -1.89
N LEU A 136 -22.58 -6.91 -0.72
CA LEU A 136 -21.20 -6.44 -0.58
C LEU A 136 -20.23 -7.61 -0.61
N SER A 137 -19.19 -7.48 -1.43
CA SER A 137 -18.14 -8.48 -1.57
C SER A 137 -16.76 -7.84 -1.42
N ASP A 138 -15.87 -8.48 -0.66
CA ASP A 138 -14.45 -8.13 -0.64
C ASP A 138 -13.68 -8.76 -1.81
N GLU A 139 -14.33 -9.66 -2.55
CA GLU A 139 -13.84 -10.34 -3.74
C GLU A 139 -13.28 -9.38 -4.79
N GLU A 140 -12.13 -9.76 -5.33
CA GLU A 140 -11.49 -9.08 -6.45
C GLU A 140 -11.47 -9.99 -7.69
N LEU A 141 -12.34 -9.67 -8.65
CA LEU A 141 -12.51 -10.42 -9.89
C LEU A 141 -11.23 -10.33 -10.73
N GLN A 142 -10.72 -11.50 -11.12
CA GLN A 142 -9.53 -11.62 -11.96
C GLN A 142 -9.93 -11.62 -13.43
N PRO A 143 -9.50 -10.63 -14.23
CA PRO A 143 -9.81 -10.60 -15.65
C PRO A 143 -9.04 -11.66 -16.44
N PHE A 144 -9.71 -12.23 -17.43
CA PHE A 144 -9.15 -13.21 -18.36
C PHE A 144 -9.53 -12.84 -19.80
N LEU A 145 -8.53 -12.60 -20.65
CA LEU A 145 -8.75 -12.23 -22.05
C LEU A 145 -8.55 -13.44 -22.96
N LEU A 146 -9.50 -13.66 -23.87
CA LEU A 146 -9.41 -14.69 -24.91
C LEU A 146 -9.29 -14.03 -26.27
N PHE A 147 -8.18 -14.26 -26.97
CA PHE A 147 -7.95 -13.77 -28.32
C PHE A 147 -8.04 -14.91 -29.34
N GLN A 148 -8.65 -14.61 -30.47
CA GLN A 148 -8.69 -15.48 -31.63
C GLN A 148 -8.30 -14.69 -32.88
N ARG A 149 -7.22 -15.13 -33.54
CA ARG A 149 -6.82 -14.58 -34.85
C ARG A 149 -7.67 -15.23 -35.95
N THR A 150 -8.15 -14.41 -36.86
CA THR A 150 -8.79 -14.83 -38.12
C THR A 150 -7.98 -14.26 -39.29
N GLU A 151 -8.35 -14.61 -40.53
CA GLU A 151 -7.66 -14.12 -41.74
C GLU A 151 -7.73 -12.59 -41.89
N THR A 152 -8.83 -11.97 -41.45
CA THR A 152 -9.12 -10.55 -41.68
C THR A 152 -9.21 -9.70 -40.41
N SER A 153 -9.24 -10.31 -39.23
CA SER A 153 -9.44 -9.61 -37.97
C SER A 153 -8.91 -10.39 -36.76
N ILE A 154 -8.76 -9.71 -35.64
CA ILE A 154 -8.58 -10.33 -34.33
C ILE A 154 -9.88 -10.14 -33.55
N ARG A 155 -10.39 -11.22 -32.98
CA ARG A 155 -11.56 -11.22 -32.12
C ARG A 155 -11.12 -11.46 -30.68
N TYR A 156 -11.71 -10.76 -29.72
CA TYR A 156 -11.43 -11.07 -28.33
C TYR A 156 -12.64 -10.91 -27.43
N ARG A 157 -12.61 -11.66 -26.33
CA ARG A 157 -13.63 -11.68 -25.27
C ARG A 157 -12.98 -11.43 -23.92
N LEU A 158 -13.75 -10.85 -23.01
CA LEU A 158 -13.37 -10.63 -21.62
C LEU A 158 -14.20 -11.54 -20.72
N GLU A 159 -13.52 -12.29 -19.89
CA GLU A 159 -14.13 -13.12 -18.85
C GLU A 159 -13.56 -12.71 -17.49
N PHE A 160 -14.30 -13.01 -16.43
CA PHE A 160 -13.88 -12.80 -15.07
C PHE A 160 -13.85 -14.12 -14.33
N VAL A 161 -12.81 -14.33 -13.55
CA VAL A 161 -12.67 -15.44 -12.62
C VAL A 161 -12.92 -14.89 -11.22
N GLY A 162 -13.98 -15.37 -10.59
CA GLY A 162 -14.35 -15.09 -9.21
C GLY A 162 -14.43 -16.38 -8.38
N GLU A 163 -14.92 -16.26 -7.15
CA GLU A 163 -15.12 -17.37 -6.22
C GLU A 163 -16.12 -18.40 -6.73
N GLN A 164 -17.16 -17.94 -7.44
CA GLN A 164 -18.19 -18.79 -8.05
C GLN A 164 -17.74 -19.39 -9.40
N GLY A 165 -16.48 -19.17 -9.78
CA GLY A 165 -15.89 -19.65 -11.03
C GLY A 165 -15.80 -18.57 -12.10
N ARG A 166 -15.73 -19.03 -13.36
CA ARG A 166 -15.44 -18.19 -14.52
C ARG A 166 -16.71 -17.85 -15.29
N PHE A 167 -16.89 -16.59 -15.64
CA PHE A 167 -18.05 -16.13 -16.42
C PHE A 167 -17.66 -15.07 -17.45
N ASN A 168 -18.43 -14.97 -18.53
CA ASN A 168 -18.23 -13.96 -19.56
C ASN A 168 -18.76 -12.60 -19.09
N ALA A 169 -18.00 -11.52 -19.36
CA ALA A 169 -18.37 -10.17 -18.98
C ALA A 169 -19.75 -9.74 -19.54
N ASN A 170 -20.15 -10.25 -20.70
CA ASN A 170 -21.47 -9.97 -21.28
C ASN A 170 -22.61 -10.79 -20.67
N ALA A 171 -22.31 -11.91 -19.99
CA ALA A 171 -23.33 -12.79 -19.42
C ALA A 171 -23.95 -12.24 -18.12
N ARG A 172 -23.42 -11.14 -17.59
CA ARG A 172 -23.81 -10.50 -16.33
C ARG A 172 -24.00 -9.02 -16.56
N ASN A 173 -24.86 -8.36 -15.76
CA ASN A 173 -24.95 -6.92 -15.79
C ASN A 173 -23.79 -6.31 -14.99
N ILE A 174 -22.74 -5.86 -15.69
CA ILE A 174 -21.56 -5.24 -15.08
C ILE A 174 -21.60 -3.74 -15.30
N GLU A 175 -21.71 -2.96 -14.23
CA GLU A 175 -21.69 -1.49 -14.28
C GLU A 175 -20.47 -0.94 -13.54
N PRO A 176 -19.62 -0.13 -14.21
CA PRO A 176 -18.49 0.50 -13.54
C PRO A 176 -18.92 1.65 -12.64
N ILE A 177 -18.41 1.66 -11.41
CA ILE A 177 -18.61 2.73 -10.41
C ILE A 177 -17.38 3.65 -10.35
N THR A 178 -16.17 3.06 -10.31
CA THR A 178 -14.90 3.79 -10.35
C THR A 178 -13.92 3.11 -11.31
N ASN A 179 -12.84 3.82 -11.66
CA ASN A 179 -11.85 3.29 -12.61
C ASN A 179 -10.52 2.85 -11.98
N HIS A 180 -10.06 3.53 -10.93
CA HIS A 180 -8.77 3.24 -10.29
C HIS A 180 -8.84 3.48 -8.76
N PRO A 181 -8.93 2.42 -7.94
CA PRO A 181 -9.23 1.03 -8.32
C PRO A 181 -10.61 0.89 -8.97
N ALA A 182 -10.86 -0.22 -9.66
CA ALA A 182 -12.08 -0.44 -10.42
C ALA A 182 -13.16 -1.13 -9.58
N TRP A 183 -14.03 -0.34 -8.97
CA TRP A 183 -15.26 -0.83 -8.35
C TRP A 183 -16.34 -0.99 -9.40
N VAL A 184 -17.04 -2.11 -9.37
CA VAL A 184 -18.14 -2.43 -10.29
C VAL A 184 -19.30 -3.08 -9.53
N THR A 185 -20.52 -2.96 -10.05
CA THR A 185 -21.62 -3.84 -9.65
C THR A 185 -21.81 -4.94 -10.68
N VAL A 186 -21.88 -6.20 -10.24
CA VAL A 186 -22.20 -7.39 -11.05
C VAL A 186 -23.52 -7.95 -10.52
N ASP A 187 -24.60 -7.83 -11.28
CA ASP A 187 -25.94 -8.29 -10.88
C ASP A 187 -26.36 -7.84 -9.45
N TRP A 188 -26.17 -6.56 -9.11
CA TRP A 188 -26.39 -5.98 -7.77
C TRP A 188 -25.43 -6.40 -6.66
N ARG A 189 -24.34 -7.11 -6.99
CA ARG A 189 -23.21 -7.35 -6.08
C ARG A 189 -22.08 -6.36 -6.35
N LEU A 190 -21.64 -5.63 -5.33
CA LEU A 190 -20.49 -4.73 -5.42
C LEU A 190 -19.19 -5.53 -5.26
N CYS A 191 -18.32 -5.47 -6.27
CA CYS A 191 -17.01 -6.14 -6.28
C CYS A 191 -15.92 -5.20 -6.82
N ARG A 192 -14.66 -5.62 -6.69
CA ARG A 192 -13.52 -4.99 -7.37
C ARG A 192 -13.07 -5.80 -8.57
N ILE A 193 -12.47 -5.14 -9.55
CA ILE A 193 -11.75 -5.79 -10.65
C ILE A 193 -10.26 -5.54 -10.49
N ALA A 194 -9.48 -6.62 -10.49
CA ALA A 194 -8.03 -6.53 -10.45
C ALA A 194 -7.46 -5.94 -11.74
N HIS A 195 -6.48 -5.05 -11.60
CA HIS A 195 -5.57 -4.60 -12.66
C HIS A 195 -6.17 -3.88 -13.89
N LEU A 196 -7.49 -3.83 -14.03
CA LEU A 196 -8.18 -3.15 -15.13
C LEU A 196 -8.77 -1.81 -14.70
N ASN A 197 -8.95 -0.93 -15.68
CA ASN A 197 -9.79 0.24 -15.57
C ASN A 197 -11.27 -0.19 -15.70
N GLY A 198 -12.14 0.30 -14.81
CA GLY A 198 -13.57 -0.04 -14.81
C GLY A 198 -14.26 0.19 -16.17
N ASN A 199 -13.89 1.24 -16.92
CA ASN A 199 -14.45 1.51 -18.25
C ASN A 199 -14.14 0.42 -19.29
N LEU A 200 -13.15 -0.44 -19.09
CA LEU A 200 -12.82 -1.50 -20.04
C LEU A 200 -13.92 -2.56 -20.16
N VAL A 201 -14.86 -2.63 -19.21
CA VAL A 201 -16.02 -3.53 -19.30
C VAL A 201 -17.11 -2.99 -20.23
N LYS A 202 -17.14 -1.69 -20.52
CA LYS A 202 -18.20 -1.04 -21.31
C LYS A 202 -18.44 -1.66 -22.68
N PRO A 203 -17.40 -2.01 -23.49
CA PRO A 203 -17.61 -2.70 -24.76
C PRO A 203 -18.32 -4.05 -24.59
N PHE A 204 -18.12 -4.73 -23.45
CA PHE A 204 -18.63 -6.05 -23.16
C PHE A 204 -20.02 -6.07 -22.53
N GLN A 205 -20.54 -4.91 -22.08
CA GLN A 205 -21.91 -4.81 -21.58
C GLN A 205 -22.94 -5.20 -22.66
N LYS A 206 -22.65 -4.91 -23.93
CA LYS A 206 -23.56 -5.17 -25.07
C LYS A 206 -23.04 -6.20 -26.06
N LYS A 207 -21.74 -6.48 -26.06
CA LYS A 207 -21.11 -7.36 -27.05
C LYS A 207 -20.36 -8.46 -26.33
N GLU A 208 -20.63 -9.69 -26.71
CA GLU A 208 -19.81 -10.81 -26.23
C GLU A 208 -18.37 -10.73 -26.77
N VAL A 209 -18.23 -10.30 -28.03
CA VAL A 209 -16.95 -10.26 -28.77
C VAL A 209 -16.67 -8.85 -29.28
N VAL A 210 -15.43 -8.39 -29.08
CA VAL A 210 -14.89 -7.21 -29.75
C VAL A 210 -14.05 -7.65 -30.94
N VAL A 211 -14.32 -7.07 -32.12
CA VAL A 211 -13.62 -7.36 -33.37
C VAL A 211 -12.70 -6.20 -33.70
N ILE A 212 -11.41 -6.49 -33.89
CA ILE A 212 -10.37 -5.54 -34.27
C ILE A 212 -10.00 -5.84 -35.73
N PRO A 213 -10.39 -4.97 -36.69
CA PRO A 213 -10.01 -5.12 -38.09
C PRO A 213 -8.49 -5.00 -38.27
N ARG A 214 -7.92 -5.76 -39.23
CA ARG A 214 -6.47 -5.80 -39.50
C ARG A 214 -5.79 -4.41 -39.57
N PRO A 215 -6.33 -3.39 -40.27
CA PRO A 215 -5.67 -2.07 -40.35
C PRO A 215 -5.55 -1.33 -39.01
N SER A 216 -6.36 -1.69 -38.01
CA SER A 216 -6.39 -1.02 -36.70
C SER A 216 -5.71 -1.83 -35.59
N VAL A 217 -5.18 -3.01 -35.90
CA VAL A 217 -4.59 -3.93 -34.92
C VAL A 217 -3.48 -3.26 -34.13
N LYS A 218 -2.49 -2.68 -34.82
CA LYS A 218 -1.33 -2.02 -34.20
C LYS A 218 -1.74 -0.96 -33.18
N THR A 219 -2.48 0.05 -33.65
CA THR A 219 -2.92 1.17 -32.81
C THR A 219 -3.80 0.73 -31.65
N TYR A 220 -4.70 -0.23 -31.87
CA TYR A 220 -5.60 -0.72 -30.81
C TYR A 220 -4.83 -1.48 -29.73
N PHE A 221 -3.92 -2.37 -30.13
CA PHE A 221 -3.13 -3.14 -29.17
C PHE A 221 -2.18 -2.26 -28.36
N GLU A 222 -1.45 -1.35 -29.00
CA GLU A 222 -0.53 -0.44 -28.30
C GLU A 222 -1.26 0.47 -27.30
N ARG A 223 -2.44 0.99 -27.68
CA ARG A 223 -3.19 1.91 -26.81
C ARG A 223 -3.92 1.20 -25.67
N PHE A 224 -4.46 0.01 -25.93
CA PHE A 224 -5.38 -0.69 -25.02
C PHE A 224 -4.86 -2.05 -24.56
N ILE A 225 -4.58 -2.98 -25.48
CA ILE A 225 -4.33 -4.39 -25.13
C ILE A 225 -2.99 -4.59 -24.42
N LEU A 226 -1.88 -4.00 -24.88
CA LEU A 226 -0.56 -4.24 -24.28
C LEU A 226 -0.50 -3.77 -22.81
N LYS A 227 -1.18 -2.66 -22.50
CA LYS A 227 -1.23 -2.10 -21.13
C LYS A 227 -1.96 -3.02 -20.13
N ILE A 228 -2.88 -3.85 -20.62
CA ILE A 228 -3.67 -4.77 -19.79
C ILE A 228 -3.10 -6.18 -19.83
N ALA A 229 -2.56 -6.60 -20.98
CA ALA A 229 -2.04 -7.93 -21.24
C ALA A 229 -0.93 -8.35 -20.28
N GLU A 230 -0.11 -7.42 -19.80
CA GLU A 230 0.94 -7.71 -18.82
C GLU A 230 0.40 -8.09 -17.44
N LYS A 231 -0.82 -7.66 -17.12
CA LYS A 231 -1.38 -7.74 -15.76
C LYS A 231 -2.49 -8.77 -15.63
N VAL A 232 -3.07 -9.21 -16.74
CA VAL A 232 -4.21 -10.15 -16.76
C VAL A 232 -3.82 -11.47 -17.40
N ASP A 233 -4.61 -12.51 -17.14
CA ASP A 233 -4.41 -13.78 -17.81
C ASP A 233 -4.93 -13.74 -19.24
N ILE A 234 -4.20 -14.40 -20.14
CA ILE A 234 -4.49 -14.40 -21.57
C ILE A 234 -4.45 -15.82 -22.11
N GLU A 235 -5.47 -16.14 -22.90
CA GLU A 235 -5.46 -17.25 -23.84
C GLU A 235 -5.52 -16.69 -25.27
N ALA A 236 -4.70 -17.23 -26.15
CA ALA A 236 -4.61 -16.77 -27.53
C ALA A 236 -4.56 -17.95 -28.49
N GLN A 237 -5.45 -17.94 -29.48
CA GLN A 237 -5.60 -19.00 -30.48
C GLN A 237 -5.36 -18.44 -31.90
N GLY A 238 -4.66 -19.20 -32.73
CA GLY A 238 -4.33 -18.82 -34.10
C GLY A 238 -3.16 -17.84 -34.24
N PHE A 239 -2.37 -17.63 -33.20
CA PHE A 239 -1.16 -16.79 -33.22
C PHE A 239 0.11 -17.65 -33.24
N GLU A 240 1.21 -17.12 -33.77
CA GLU A 240 2.54 -17.70 -33.61
C GLU A 240 2.91 -17.68 -32.12
N VAL A 241 3.28 -18.83 -31.54
CA VAL A 241 3.63 -18.93 -30.11
C VAL A 241 5.13 -19.13 -29.97
N VAL A 242 5.78 -18.23 -29.23
CA VAL A 242 7.16 -18.38 -28.77
C VAL A 242 7.12 -18.75 -27.29
N GLN A 243 7.66 -19.91 -26.96
CA GLN A 243 7.69 -20.40 -25.58
C GLN A 243 9.09 -20.23 -24.98
N HIS A 244 9.16 -19.69 -23.76
CA HIS A 244 10.37 -19.65 -22.95
C HIS A 244 10.17 -20.47 -21.69
N THR A 245 11.06 -21.43 -21.43
CA THR A 245 11.06 -22.24 -20.21
C THR A 245 12.38 -22.19 -19.46
N GLU A 246 13.39 -21.56 -20.05
CA GLU A 246 14.73 -21.53 -19.48
C GLU A 246 14.82 -20.50 -18.35
N LEU A 247 15.11 -20.98 -17.14
CA LEU A 247 15.39 -20.14 -15.98
C LEU A 247 16.73 -19.42 -16.19
N GLN A 248 16.72 -18.09 -16.20
CA GLN A 248 17.92 -17.27 -16.37
C GLN A 248 18.64 -16.97 -15.06
N GLY A 249 17.93 -17.03 -13.93
CA GLY A 249 18.54 -16.84 -12.62
C GLY A 249 17.53 -16.65 -11.50
N CYS A 250 18.06 -16.54 -10.28
CA CYS A 250 17.29 -16.32 -9.07
C CYS A 250 17.63 -14.96 -8.49
N ARG A 251 16.66 -14.04 -8.47
CA ARG A 251 16.80 -12.73 -7.84
C ARG A 251 16.41 -12.82 -6.37
N ILE A 252 17.23 -12.23 -5.52
CA ILE A 252 16.99 -12.14 -4.08
C ILE A 252 17.02 -10.67 -3.67
N GLU A 253 16.04 -10.26 -2.87
CA GLU A 253 15.89 -8.87 -2.43
C GLU A 253 15.50 -8.84 -0.94
N PRO A 254 16.33 -8.26 -0.06
CA PRO A 254 15.91 -8.01 1.31
C PRO A 254 14.80 -6.96 1.33
N VAL A 255 13.69 -7.27 2.00
CA VAL A 255 12.52 -6.40 2.16
C VAL A 255 12.09 -6.39 3.63
N GLN A 256 11.51 -5.29 4.09
CA GLN A 256 10.95 -5.22 5.45
C GLN A 256 9.68 -6.07 5.54
N ASN A 257 9.58 -6.85 6.62
CA ASN A 257 8.37 -7.56 6.96
C ASN A 257 7.31 -6.57 7.46
N VAL A 258 6.19 -6.51 6.76
CA VAL A 258 5.07 -5.58 7.01
C VAL A 258 4.51 -5.70 8.43
N PHE A 259 4.64 -6.87 9.07
CA PHE A 259 4.07 -7.14 10.39
C PHE A 259 5.07 -7.09 11.56
N GLY A 260 6.38 -7.12 11.28
CA GLY A 260 7.39 -7.40 12.30
C GLY A 260 8.60 -6.47 12.33
N GLY A 261 8.76 -5.58 11.34
CA GLY A 261 9.93 -4.68 11.26
C GLY A 261 11.26 -5.36 10.90
N ASP A 262 11.36 -6.67 11.10
CA ASP A 262 12.50 -7.50 10.66
C ASP A 262 12.64 -7.53 9.14
N TRP A 263 13.87 -7.72 8.66
CA TRP A 263 14.14 -7.95 7.24
C TRP A 263 13.98 -9.42 6.86
N VAL A 264 13.35 -9.68 5.72
CA VAL A 264 13.23 -11.01 5.09
C VAL A 264 13.78 -10.96 3.66
N LEU A 265 14.23 -12.10 3.14
CA LEU A 265 14.73 -12.22 1.79
C LEU A 265 13.60 -12.66 0.84
N LYS A 266 13.13 -11.76 -0.01
CA LYS A 266 12.16 -12.06 -1.08
C LYS A 266 12.89 -12.77 -2.23
N VAL A 267 12.37 -13.92 -2.65
CA VAL A 267 12.95 -14.76 -3.71
C VAL A 267 12.08 -14.73 -4.97
N GLU A 268 12.73 -14.49 -6.11
CA GLU A 268 12.11 -14.34 -7.42
C GLU A 268 12.87 -15.10 -8.52
N MET A 269 12.14 -15.84 -9.35
CA MET A 269 12.67 -16.64 -10.46
C MET A 269 12.58 -15.84 -11.74
N THR A 270 13.73 -15.60 -12.38
CA THR A 270 13.86 -14.71 -13.55
C THR A 270 13.96 -15.53 -14.84
N TYR A 271 13.13 -15.17 -15.81
CA TYR A 271 13.07 -15.73 -17.15
C TYR A 271 13.17 -14.56 -18.17
N PRO A 272 13.44 -14.81 -19.46
CA PRO A 272 13.76 -13.77 -20.45
C PRO A 272 12.79 -12.58 -20.52
N ARG A 273 11.50 -12.82 -20.26
CA ARG A 273 10.43 -11.81 -20.39
C ARG A 273 9.48 -11.80 -19.20
N ALA A 274 9.80 -12.53 -18.13
CA ALA A 274 8.94 -12.60 -16.97
C ALA A 274 9.73 -12.91 -15.69
N THR A 275 9.20 -12.43 -14.57
CA THR A 275 9.64 -12.85 -13.24
C THR A 275 8.45 -13.46 -12.50
N PHE A 276 8.73 -14.49 -11.71
CA PHE A 276 7.77 -15.13 -10.82
C PHE A 276 8.26 -15.06 -9.39
N LEU A 277 7.43 -14.59 -8.46
CA LEU A 277 7.68 -14.80 -7.04
C LEU A 277 7.74 -16.30 -6.78
N TRP A 278 8.75 -16.73 -6.03
CA TRP A 278 8.85 -18.14 -5.67
C TRP A 278 7.62 -18.56 -4.85
N ASN A 279 7.19 -19.83 -5.01
CA ASN A 279 5.96 -20.37 -4.42
C ASN A 279 4.64 -19.68 -4.83
N ASN A 280 4.65 -18.81 -5.86
CA ASN A 280 3.41 -18.35 -6.47
C ASN A 280 2.70 -19.51 -7.20
N LYS A 281 1.37 -19.57 -7.16
CA LYS A 281 0.59 -20.63 -7.83
C LYS A 281 0.63 -20.52 -9.36
N LYS A 282 0.89 -19.32 -9.91
CA LYS A 282 0.94 -19.06 -11.35
C LYS A 282 2.14 -19.76 -11.99
N GLN A 283 1.85 -20.71 -12.88
CA GLN A 283 2.85 -21.55 -13.57
C GLN A 283 3.35 -20.94 -14.87
N SER A 284 2.61 -20.00 -15.44
CA SER A 284 2.97 -19.36 -16.70
C SER A 284 2.47 -17.92 -16.79
N LYS A 285 3.13 -17.13 -17.64
CA LYS A 285 2.69 -15.79 -18.05
C LYS A 285 2.63 -15.76 -19.56
N THR A 286 1.54 -15.22 -20.08
CA THR A 286 1.31 -15.05 -21.52
C THR A 286 1.31 -13.56 -21.82
N ALA A 287 2.06 -13.15 -22.82
CA ALA A 287 2.10 -11.78 -23.31
C ALA A 287 1.92 -11.76 -24.83
N LEU A 288 1.48 -10.63 -25.38
CA LEU A 288 1.34 -10.41 -26.82
C LEU A 288 2.43 -9.42 -27.25
N GLU A 289 3.11 -9.70 -28.35
CA GLU A 289 4.17 -8.84 -28.87
C GLU A 289 4.04 -8.70 -30.40
N PHE A 290 4.38 -7.51 -30.91
CA PHE A 290 4.43 -7.28 -32.34
C PHE A 290 5.70 -7.83 -32.98
N LYS A 291 5.52 -8.46 -34.14
CA LYS A 291 6.57 -8.86 -35.08
C LYS A 291 6.42 -8.00 -36.34
N GLY A 292 7.07 -6.84 -36.33
CA GLY A 292 6.87 -5.83 -37.39
C GLY A 292 5.60 -5.00 -37.14
N GLU A 293 4.92 -4.57 -38.22
CA GLU A 293 3.79 -3.63 -38.10
C GLU A 293 2.42 -4.28 -37.91
N GLU A 294 2.20 -5.48 -38.46
CA GLU A 294 0.86 -6.11 -38.48
C GLU A 294 0.78 -7.46 -37.79
N ASP A 295 1.91 -8.16 -37.60
CA ASP A 295 1.90 -9.50 -37.04
C ASP A 295 2.06 -9.46 -35.52
N ILE A 296 1.24 -10.24 -34.83
CA ILE A 296 1.30 -10.44 -33.39
C ILE A 296 1.73 -11.88 -33.14
N ARG A 297 2.70 -12.03 -32.22
CA ARG A 297 3.08 -13.31 -31.64
C ARG A 297 2.70 -13.34 -30.16
N VAL A 298 2.43 -14.54 -29.68
CA VAL A 298 2.20 -14.84 -28.28
C VAL A 298 3.51 -15.30 -27.66
N ILE A 299 3.95 -14.60 -26.62
CA ILE A 299 5.07 -15.05 -25.80
C ILE A 299 4.49 -15.76 -24.58
N THR A 300 4.82 -17.03 -24.42
CA THR A 300 4.45 -17.78 -23.22
C THR A 300 5.72 -18.09 -22.44
N VAL A 301 5.84 -17.55 -21.24
CA VAL A 301 6.87 -17.94 -20.29
C VAL A 301 6.28 -18.96 -19.33
N ARG A 302 6.84 -20.17 -19.31
CA ARG A 302 6.46 -21.21 -18.34
C ARG A 302 7.61 -21.43 -17.36
N ARG A 303 7.25 -21.69 -16.12
CA ARG A 303 8.23 -22.00 -15.08
C ARG A 303 8.83 -23.38 -15.31
N ASP A 304 10.10 -23.52 -14.93
CA ASP A 304 10.83 -24.79 -14.83
C ASP A 304 11.00 -25.14 -13.34
N PRO A 305 10.11 -25.98 -12.77
CA PRO A 305 10.16 -26.31 -11.36
C PRO A 305 11.45 -27.03 -10.93
N VAL A 306 12.10 -27.75 -11.85
CA VAL A 306 13.32 -28.50 -11.55
C VAL A 306 14.49 -27.53 -11.39
N ALA A 307 14.65 -26.60 -12.33
CA ALA A 307 15.67 -25.56 -12.25
C ALA A 307 15.43 -24.62 -11.04
N GLU A 308 14.17 -24.26 -10.77
CA GLU A 308 13.82 -23.45 -9.60
C GLU A 308 14.16 -24.17 -8.28
N ALA A 309 13.83 -25.46 -8.15
CA ALA A 309 14.14 -26.24 -6.95
C ALA A 309 15.65 -26.29 -6.67
N ALA A 310 16.49 -26.38 -7.71
CA ALA A 310 17.95 -26.35 -7.55
C ALA A 310 18.46 -25.05 -6.89
N PHE A 311 17.86 -23.89 -7.21
CA PHE A 311 18.19 -22.64 -6.52
C PHE A 311 17.72 -22.60 -5.07
N ILE A 312 16.58 -23.22 -4.76
CA ILE A 312 16.08 -23.29 -3.38
C ILE A 312 16.96 -24.19 -2.52
N GLU A 313 17.43 -25.32 -3.04
CA GLU A 313 18.38 -26.16 -2.30
C GLU A 313 19.71 -25.42 -2.04
N LYS A 314 20.18 -24.61 -3.00
CA LYS A 314 21.34 -23.72 -2.76
C LYS A 314 21.06 -22.73 -1.61
N LEU A 315 19.90 -22.06 -1.60
CA LEU A 315 19.53 -21.14 -0.51
C LEU A 315 19.49 -21.83 0.85
N ARG A 316 18.95 -23.06 0.92
CA ARG A 316 18.97 -23.87 2.13
C ARG A 316 20.39 -24.21 2.58
N GLY A 317 21.29 -24.46 1.63
CA GLY A 317 22.72 -24.63 1.89
C GLY A 317 23.38 -23.41 2.54
N PHE A 318 22.91 -22.19 2.22
CA PHE A 318 23.32 -20.94 2.89
C PHE A 318 22.65 -20.72 4.25
N GLY A 319 21.85 -21.67 4.75
CA GLY A 319 21.15 -21.56 6.02
C GLY A 319 19.90 -20.68 5.97
N LEU A 320 19.31 -20.48 4.78
CA LEU A 320 18.04 -19.78 4.61
C LEU A 320 16.87 -20.78 4.53
N GLU A 321 15.79 -20.49 5.23
CA GLU A 321 14.55 -21.27 5.21
C GLU A 321 13.36 -20.40 4.78
N ASN A 322 12.34 -21.03 4.18
CA ASN A 322 11.13 -20.33 3.81
C ASN A 322 10.22 -20.15 5.03
N VAL A 323 9.71 -18.93 5.21
CA VAL A 323 8.77 -18.61 6.29
C VAL A 323 7.34 -18.59 5.77
N SER A 324 7.12 -17.82 4.70
CA SER A 324 5.80 -17.64 4.10
C SER A 324 5.92 -17.19 2.65
N GLY A 325 5.15 -17.80 1.75
CA GLY A 325 5.15 -17.41 0.33
C GLY A 325 6.56 -17.42 -0.26
N SER A 326 6.99 -16.28 -0.81
CA SER A 326 8.32 -16.08 -1.38
C SER A 326 9.39 -15.58 -0.39
N ALA A 327 9.05 -15.43 0.89
CA ALA A 327 9.93 -14.84 1.90
C ALA A 327 10.77 -15.90 2.62
N PHE A 328 12.07 -15.64 2.72
CA PHE A 328 13.05 -16.49 3.41
C PHE A 328 13.70 -15.74 4.56
N GLN A 329 14.12 -16.47 5.58
CA GLN A 329 14.87 -15.95 6.73
C GLN A 329 16.06 -16.85 7.04
N LEU A 330 16.99 -16.37 7.86
CA LEU A 330 18.07 -17.20 8.38
C LEU A 330 17.52 -18.20 9.41
N THR A 331 17.90 -19.46 9.25
CA THR A 331 17.58 -20.57 10.17
C THR A 331 18.11 -20.31 11.58
N LYS A 332 19.29 -19.68 11.68
CA LYS A 332 19.89 -19.25 12.94
C LYS A 332 19.74 -17.74 13.08
N LYS A 333 18.85 -17.32 13.97
CA LYS A 333 18.76 -15.92 14.39
C LYS A 333 19.83 -15.65 15.46
N PRO A 334 20.45 -14.46 15.47
CA PRO A 334 21.32 -14.08 16.58
C PRO A 334 20.54 -14.04 17.89
N GLU A 335 21.21 -14.29 19.02
CA GLU A 335 20.61 -14.18 20.35
C GLU A 335 20.17 -12.73 20.67
N THR A 336 20.79 -11.75 20.02
CA THR A 336 20.43 -10.33 20.12
C THR A 336 19.28 -9.99 19.20
N ALA A 337 18.34 -9.18 19.67
CA ALA A 337 17.19 -8.66 18.91
C ALA A 337 17.59 -7.57 17.90
N ASP A 338 18.55 -7.86 17.02
CA ASP A 338 18.97 -6.95 15.94
C ASP A 338 18.08 -7.17 14.70
N PRO A 339 17.19 -6.23 14.33
CA PRO A 339 16.33 -6.37 13.15
C PRO A 339 17.12 -6.36 11.84
N TYR A 340 18.38 -5.91 11.83
CA TYR A 340 19.22 -5.78 10.64
C TYR A 340 20.18 -6.97 10.41
N HIS A 341 20.12 -8.02 11.23
CA HIS A 341 21.01 -9.18 11.15
C HIS A 341 21.06 -9.83 9.76
N LEU A 342 19.93 -9.89 9.04
CA LEU A 342 19.88 -10.41 7.68
C LEU A 342 20.70 -9.55 6.71
N LEU A 343 20.64 -8.22 6.84
CA LEU A 343 21.40 -7.30 6.00
C LEU A 343 22.90 -7.45 6.24
N ALA A 344 23.31 -7.56 7.50
CA ALA A 344 24.70 -7.79 7.87
C ALA A 344 25.22 -9.11 7.30
N TRP A 345 24.43 -10.19 7.42
CA TRP A 345 24.75 -11.49 6.84
C TRP A 345 24.86 -11.43 5.31
N LEU A 346 23.92 -10.77 4.63
CA LEU A 346 23.96 -10.58 3.18
C LEU A 346 25.23 -9.83 2.75
N GLY A 347 25.64 -8.82 3.52
CA GLY A 347 26.88 -8.09 3.29
C GLY A 347 28.12 -8.99 3.25
N GLN A 348 28.18 -9.96 4.16
CA GLN A 348 29.28 -10.92 4.28
C GLN A 348 29.22 -12.01 3.21
N GLN A 349 28.02 -12.54 2.95
CA GLN A 349 27.80 -13.70 2.07
C GLN A 349 27.60 -13.35 0.60
N ARG A 350 27.53 -12.05 0.27
CA ARG A 350 27.28 -11.57 -1.10
C ARG A 350 28.18 -12.21 -2.17
N PRO A 351 29.52 -12.29 -2.00
CA PRO A 351 30.37 -12.87 -3.04
C PRO A 351 30.05 -14.34 -3.33
N GLU A 352 29.73 -15.11 -2.29
CA GLU A 352 29.40 -16.54 -2.42
C GLU A 352 28.01 -16.74 -3.04
N LEU A 353 27.03 -15.89 -2.68
CA LEU A 353 25.70 -15.88 -3.30
C LEU A 353 25.78 -15.54 -4.79
N GLU A 354 26.53 -14.50 -5.16
CA GLU A 354 26.72 -14.11 -6.56
C GLU A 354 27.44 -15.22 -7.35
N ALA A 355 28.47 -15.85 -6.77
CA ALA A 355 29.16 -17.00 -7.37
C ALA A 355 28.25 -18.24 -7.53
N ALA A 356 27.28 -18.42 -6.63
CA ALA A 356 26.28 -19.49 -6.72
C ALA A 356 25.17 -19.22 -7.77
N GLY A 357 25.17 -18.03 -8.39
CA GLY A 357 24.25 -17.62 -9.46
C GLY A 357 23.05 -16.79 -8.99
N PHE A 358 23.08 -16.24 -7.77
CA PHE A 358 22.03 -15.36 -7.28
C PHE A 358 22.27 -13.89 -7.69
N ASN A 359 21.19 -13.21 -8.06
CA ASN A 359 21.20 -11.79 -8.36
C ASN A 359 20.66 -11.00 -7.16
N LEU A 360 21.55 -10.44 -6.34
CA LEU A 360 21.17 -9.64 -5.17
C LEU A 360 20.76 -8.23 -5.58
N THR A 361 19.53 -7.85 -5.27
CA THR A 361 19.05 -6.46 -5.37
C THR A 361 19.23 -5.78 -4.02
N LEU A 362 19.83 -4.58 -4.01
CA LEU A 362 20.04 -3.83 -2.76
C LEU A 362 18.71 -3.25 -2.25
N PRO A 363 18.48 -3.26 -0.92
CA PRO A 363 17.24 -2.73 -0.37
C PRO A 363 17.18 -1.21 -0.52
N LYS A 364 15.95 -0.69 -0.60
CA LYS A 364 15.68 0.76 -0.61
C LYS A 364 14.80 1.16 0.56
N VAL A 365 15.11 2.30 1.17
CA VAL A 365 14.27 2.97 2.17
C VAL A 365 14.14 4.42 1.75
N GLU A 366 12.90 4.91 1.61
CA GLU A 366 12.61 6.28 1.14
C GLU A 366 13.35 6.63 -0.18
N GLU A 367 13.33 5.69 -1.15
CA GLU A 367 14.06 5.77 -2.43
C GLU A 367 15.60 5.78 -2.35
N LYS A 368 16.18 5.73 -1.14
CA LYS A 368 17.62 5.63 -0.94
C LYS A 368 18.06 4.18 -0.82
N THR A 369 19.05 3.80 -1.61
CA THR A 369 19.65 2.46 -1.55
C THR A 369 20.48 2.29 -0.29
N ILE A 370 20.26 1.20 0.45
CA ILE A 370 21.08 0.83 1.60
C ILE A 370 22.31 0.07 1.11
N ALA A 371 23.50 0.50 1.57
CA ALA A 371 24.72 -0.25 1.37
C ALA A 371 24.77 -1.45 2.32
N LEU A 372 25.09 -2.63 1.80
CA LEU A 372 25.27 -3.85 2.60
C LEU A 372 26.75 -4.07 3.02
N ALA A 373 27.65 -3.14 2.69
CA ALA A 373 29.05 -3.26 3.06
C ALA A 373 29.23 -3.11 4.58
N ALA A 374 30.17 -3.85 5.16
CA ALA A 374 30.55 -3.67 6.55
C ALA A 374 31.10 -2.25 6.76
N ALA A 375 30.68 -1.60 7.84
CA ALA A 375 31.21 -0.31 8.25
C ALA A 375 32.56 -0.51 8.97
N THR A 376 33.59 0.20 8.54
CA THR A 376 34.87 0.30 9.24
C THR A 376 35.05 1.71 9.76
N VAL A 377 35.40 1.85 11.04
CA VAL A 377 35.72 3.15 11.64
C VAL A 377 37.22 3.37 11.52
N GLU A 378 37.62 4.38 10.75
CA GLU A 378 38.99 4.86 10.65
C GLU A 378 39.12 6.15 11.48
N LEU A 379 39.95 6.13 12.53
CA LEU A 379 40.28 7.34 13.28
C LEU A 379 41.49 8.01 12.61
N ARG A 380 41.31 9.23 12.09
CA ARG A 380 42.41 10.03 11.57
C ARG A 380 42.72 11.14 12.58
N THR A 381 43.98 11.23 12.97
CA THR A 381 44.46 12.30 13.86
C THR A 381 45.26 13.26 13.00
N GLU A 382 44.78 14.49 12.85
CA GLU A 382 45.53 15.56 12.19
C GLU A 382 45.98 16.55 13.26
N ALA A 383 47.30 16.67 13.46
CA ALA A 383 47.85 17.66 14.37
C ALA A 383 47.76 19.04 13.72
N ARG A 384 46.77 19.84 14.13
CA ARG A 384 46.70 21.26 13.74
C ARG A 384 46.47 22.11 14.99
N ASN A 385 47.53 22.84 15.38
CA ASN A 385 47.60 23.76 16.52
C ASN A 385 47.12 23.19 17.87
N ASP A 386 48.05 22.46 18.51
CA ASP A 386 48.21 22.21 19.95
C ASP A 386 47.06 21.64 20.79
N TRP A 387 45.84 21.52 20.29
CA TRP A 387 44.75 20.77 20.93
C TRP A 387 44.43 19.54 20.05
N PHE A 388 44.47 18.34 20.65
CA PHE A 388 44.24 17.07 19.94
C PHE A 388 42.79 16.96 19.43
N ASP A 389 42.55 17.29 18.14
CA ASP A 389 41.27 17.03 17.48
C ASP A 389 41.30 15.65 16.78
N ILE A 390 40.58 14.69 17.35
CA ILE A 390 40.38 13.36 16.75
C ILE A 390 39.25 13.44 15.73
N HIS A 391 39.56 13.29 14.44
CA HIS A 391 38.57 13.21 13.36
C HIS A 391 38.29 11.74 13.01
N GLY A 392 37.23 11.18 13.60
CA GLY A 392 36.74 9.86 13.19
C GLY A 392 36.03 9.91 11.83
N MET A 393 36.36 8.98 10.94
CA MET A 393 35.67 8.73 9.68
C MET A 393 35.09 7.32 9.69
N VAL A 394 33.84 7.18 9.29
CA VAL A 394 33.21 5.87 9.06
C VAL A 394 33.16 5.62 7.57
N LYS A 395 33.74 4.48 7.18
CA LYS A 395 33.79 4.03 5.80
C LYS A 395 32.87 2.84 5.62
N VAL A 396 31.97 2.92 4.64
CA VAL A 396 31.03 1.85 4.28
C VAL A 396 31.21 1.58 2.78
N GLY A 397 32.04 0.59 2.45
CA GLY A 397 32.47 0.38 1.06
C GLY A 397 33.22 1.61 0.52
N SER A 398 32.66 2.27 -0.49
CA SER A 398 33.21 3.50 -1.10
C SER A 398 32.68 4.79 -0.47
N ILE A 399 31.76 4.70 0.50
CA ILE A 399 31.15 5.86 1.15
C ILE A 399 31.99 6.22 2.37
N GLU A 400 32.39 7.48 2.48
CA GLU A 400 33.09 8.01 3.66
C GLU A 400 32.23 9.08 4.32
N VAL A 401 31.96 8.91 5.62
CA VAL A 401 31.10 9.81 6.41
C VAL A 401 31.83 10.21 7.69
N PRO A 402 31.92 11.51 8.03
CA PRO A 402 32.46 11.93 9.33
C PRO A 402 31.68 11.28 10.47
N PHE A 403 32.39 10.64 11.40
CA PHE A 403 31.78 9.97 12.56
C PHE A 403 30.85 10.91 13.32
N LEU A 404 31.24 12.17 13.50
CA LEU A 404 30.43 13.18 14.19
C LEU A 404 29.08 13.45 13.51
N ALA A 405 29.01 13.32 12.18
CA ALA A 405 27.77 13.52 11.43
C ALA A 405 26.74 12.41 11.71
N ILE A 406 27.20 11.20 12.02
CA ILE A 406 26.36 10.04 12.32
C ILE A 406 26.26 9.70 13.80
N ALA A 407 27.15 10.23 14.64
CA ALA A 407 27.21 9.97 16.06
C ALA A 407 25.91 10.33 16.80
N ARG A 408 25.18 11.35 16.32
CA ARG A 408 23.85 11.70 16.85
C ARG A 408 22.84 10.57 16.60
N TYR A 409 22.82 10.02 15.40
CA TYR A 409 21.87 8.98 15.00
C TYR A 409 22.18 7.64 15.65
N ILE A 410 23.47 7.32 15.84
CA ILE A 410 23.90 6.15 16.63
C ILE A 410 23.44 6.28 18.08
N ARG A 411 23.48 7.48 18.67
CA ARG A 411 22.98 7.74 20.03
C ARG A 411 21.45 7.70 20.11
N GLU A 412 20.77 8.30 19.13
CA GLU A 412 19.30 8.38 19.07
C GLU A 412 18.64 7.02 18.87
N GLN A 413 19.19 6.13 18.03
CA GLN A 413 18.67 4.77 17.85
C GLN A 413 18.96 3.83 19.02
N ASN A 414 19.88 4.20 19.93
CA ASN A 414 20.20 3.37 21.09
C ASN A 414 19.28 3.61 22.29
N HIS A 415 18.32 4.55 22.22
CA HIS A 415 17.26 4.86 23.22
C HIS A 415 17.65 4.78 24.72
N ASN A 416 18.93 4.95 25.03
CA ASN A 416 19.43 4.88 26.40
C ASN A 416 19.49 6.30 26.94
N PHE A 417 18.51 6.66 27.76
CA PHE A 417 18.61 7.83 28.62
C PHE A 417 19.85 7.66 29.51
N LEU A 418 20.79 8.62 29.40
CA LEU A 418 22.02 8.62 30.19
C LEU A 418 21.88 9.48 31.44
N GLU A 419 21.47 10.73 31.27
CA GLU A 419 21.36 11.73 32.34
C GLU A 419 20.48 12.90 31.87
N ILE A 420 19.78 13.54 32.81
CA ILE A 420 19.14 14.86 32.66
C ILE A 420 19.81 15.87 33.60
N ARG A 421 20.05 17.09 33.09
CA ARG A 421 20.66 18.19 33.85
C ARG A 421 19.74 19.41 33.85
N GLU A 422 19.44 19.91 35.04
CA GLU A 422 18.65 21.14 35.19
C GLU A 422 19.53 22.38 35.14
N LYS A 423 19.07 23.41 34.42
CA LYS A 423 19.76 24.71 34.26
C LYS A 423 21.19 24.63 33.68
N ARG A 424 21.61 23.50 33.11
CA ARG A 424 22.93 23.29 32.52
C ARG A 424 22.83 22.46 31.24
N ALA A 425 23.55 22.86 30.20
CA ALA A 425 23.70 22.09 28.96
C ALA A 425 24.87 21.09 29.06
N PHE A 426 24.87 20.06 28.23
CA PHE A 426 25.98 19.10 28.15
C PHE A 426 27.15 19.65 27.32
N THR A 427 26.87 20.54 26.38
CA THR A 427 27.80 21.14 25.44
C THR A 427 27.55 22.65 25.33
N ASP A 428 28.49 23.36 24.71
CA ASP A 428 28.35 24.80 24.47
C ASP A 428 27.32 25.12 23.36
N GLN A 429 26.83 24.11 22.64
CA GLN A 429 25.84 24.25 21.57
C GLN A 429 24.42 23.90 22.06
N ARG A 430 23.93 24.62 23.07
CA ARG A 430 22.65 24.38 23.75
C ARG A 430 21.44 24.16 22.82
N MET A 431 21.41 24.83 21.66
CA MET A 431 20.29 24.72 20.71
C MET A 431 20.24 23.40 19.93
N ASN A 432 21.32 22.61 19.99
CA ASN A 432 21.45 21.32 19.31
C ASN A 432 21.29 20.13 20.28
N GLU A 433 20.85 20.38 21.52
CA GLU A 433 20.63 19.35 22.54
C GLU A 433 19.15 19.06 22.74
N PHE A 434 18.85 17.82 23.15
CA PHE A 434 17.50 17.45 23.60
C PHE A 434 17.17 18.19 24.89
N ALA A 435 16.10 18.97 24.86
CA ALA A 435 15.54 19.61 26.04
C ALA A 435 14.41 18.76 26.60
N SER A 436 14.32 18.66 27.93
CA SER A 436 13.14 18.09 28.57
C SER A 436 11.91 18.92 28.25
N THR A 437 10.82 18.25 27.90
CA THR A 437 9.52 18.86 27.59
C THR A 437 8.70 19.19 28.85
N GLY A 438 9.23 18.85 30.03
CA GLY A 438 8.56 19.08 31.32
C GLY A 438 7.45 18.08 31.64
N THR A 439 7.26 17.05 30.80
CA THR A 439 6.30 15.96 31.05
C THR A 439 7.06 14.70 31.47
N TYR A 440 6.72 14.19 32.66
CA TYR A 440 7.43 13.07 33.27
C TYR A 440 6.44 11.95 33.63
N TYR A 441 6.65 10.77 33.05
CA TYR A 441 5.82 9.59 33.27
C TYR A 441 6.55 8.50 34.07
N PHE A 442 5.84 7.94 35.06
CA PHE A 442 6.27 6.73 35.78
C PHE A 442 5.21 5.65 35.60
N ARG A 443 5.65 4.41 35.37
CA ARG A 443 4.74 3.26 35.16
C ARG A 443 3.82 2.96 36.35
N SER A 444 4.16 3.41 37.55
CA SER A 444 3.33 3.27 38.74
C SER A 444 3.61 4.38 39.75
N GLY A 445 2.59 4.73 40.54
CA GLY A 445 2.73 5.70 41.62
C GLY A 445 3.67 5.24 42.75
N ALA A 446 3.86 3.93 42.92
CA ALA A 446 4.83 3.39 43.88
C ALA A 446 6.27 3.67 43.44
N LEU A 447 6.57 3.48 42.15
CA LEU A 447 7.89 3.77 41.58
C LEU A 447 8.22 5.25 41.68
N LEU A 448 7.25 6.11 41.33
CA LEU A 448 7.37 7.56 41.47
C LEU A 448 7.69 7.94 42.91
N LYS A 449 6.88 7.50 43.88
CA LYS A 449 7.08 7.83 45.30
C LYS A 449 8.44 7.35 45.83
N HIS A 450 8.90 6.19 45.40
CA HIS A 450 10.20 5.64 45.79
C HIS A 450 11.35 6.56 45.34
N TYR A 451 11.40 6.91 44.05
CA TYR A 451 12.52 7.68 43.51
C TYR A 451 12.48 9.16 43.86
N PHE A 452 11.28 9.75 44.01
CA PHE A 452 11.16 11.12 44.53
C PHE A 452 11.60 11.21 45.98
N ARG A 453 11.26 10.23 46.82
CA ARG A 453 11.73 10.20 48.20
C ARG A 453 13.25 10.06 48.26
N ARG A 454 13.82 9.16 47.45
CA ARG A 454 15.29 8.99 47.37
C ARG A 454 16.00 10.24 46.87
N ALA A 455 15.41 10.99 45.93
CA ALA A 455 15.97 12.25 45.47
C ALA A 455 16.04 13.28 46.61
N VAL A 456 15.01 13.35 47.46
CA VAL A 456 15.02 14.21 48.67
C VAL A 456 16.02 13.71 49.71
N GLU A 457 16.04 12.41 50.00
CA GLU A 457 16.96 11.80 50.98
C GLU A 457 18.44 11.98 50.59
N ARG A 458 18.75 12.00 49.29
CA ARG A 458 20.10 12.24 48.76
C ARG A 458 20.44 13.72 48.54
N ASP A 459 19.55 14.63 48.92
CA ASP A 459 19.64 16.06 48.61
C ASP A 459 19.95 16.34 47.13
N TYR A 460 19.29 15.60 46.23
CA TYR A 460 19.52 15.63 44.80
C TYR A 460 18.76 16.81 44.17
N GLN A 461 19.24 18.02 44.47
CA GLN A 461 18.66 19.31 44.08
C GLN A 461 19.62 20.11 43.18
N THR A 462 19.03 21.03 42.40
CA THR A 462 19.80 22.02 41.62
C THR A 462 19.42 23.41 42.11
N GLN A 463 20.40 24.21 42.52
CA GLN A 463 20.18 25.59 42.98
C GLN A 463 19.15 25.73 44.13
N GLY A 464 19.05 24.74 45.01
CA GLY A 464 18.11 24.78 46.14
C GLY A 464 16.70 24.27 45.82
N GLU A 465 16.46 23.78 44.60
CA GLU A 465 15.16 23.29 44.14
C GLU A 465 15.21 21.81 43.76
N TYR A 466 14.17 21.05 44.15
CA TYR A 466 13.96 19.69 43.70
C TYR A 466 13.11 19.67 42.43
N PHE A 467 13.73 19.25 41.32
CA PHE A 467 13.06 19.16 40.03
C PHE A 467 12.51 17.75 39.79
N ALA A 468 11.33 17.67 39.15
CA ALA A 468 10.66 16.41 38.82
C ALA A 468 11.42 15.55 37.80
N SER A 469 12.38 16.13 37.07
CA SER A 469 13.30 15.47 36.14
C SER A 469 14.39 14.67 36.83
N LEU A 470 14.97 15.19 37.92
CA LEU A 470 16.18 14.64 38.53
C LEU A 470 16.04 13.20 39.05
N PRO A 471 14.87 12.74 39.55
CA PRO A 471 14.66 11.33 39.90
C PRO A 471 14.98 10.35 38.75
N TYR A 472 14.88 10.75 37.49
CA TYR A 472 15.19 9.89 36.34
C TYR A 472 16.66 9.48 36.27
N ASN A 473 17.59 10.29 36.78
CA ASN A 473 19.00 9.90 36.90
C ASN A 473 19.19 8.74 37.87
N LEU A 474 18.42 8.71 38.95
CA LEU A 474 18.46 7.62 39.94
C LEU A 474 17.88 6.31 39.37
N LEU A 475 16.90 6.40 38.46
CA LEU A 475 16.41 5.23 37.72
C LEU A 475 17.50 4.66 36.81
N ALA A 476 18.22 5.53 36.10
CA ALA A 476 19.33 5.14 35.25
C ALA A 476 20.51 4.55 36.05
N GLU A 477 20.84 5.13 37.21
CA GLU A 477 21.86 4.59 38.15
C GLU A 477 21.53 3.16 38.59
N ASP A 478 20.25 2.87 38.85
CA ASP A 478 19.80 1.54 39.26
C ASP A 478 19.62 0.58 38.06
N GLY A 479 20.02 0.99 36.85
CA GLY A 479 19.97 0.18 35.63
C GLY A 479 18.57 -0.02 35.05
N LEU A 480 17.60 0.82 35.45
CA LEU A 480 16.25 0.77 34.89
C LEU A 480 16.19 1.47 33.53
N PRO A 481 15.41 0.93 32.56
CA PRO A 481 15.25 1.56 31.26
C PRO A 481 14.48 2.86 31.41
N VAL A 482 15.06 3.94 30.89
CA VAL A 482 14.47 5.27 30.81
C VAL A 482 14.52 5.72 29.35
N HIS A 483 13.42 6.28 28.86
CA HIS A 483 13.19 6.62 27.45
C HIS A 483 12.78 8.08 27.28
#